data_AF-A0A0F8V6J2-F1
#
_entry.id   AF-A0A0F8V6J2-F1
#
_cell.length_a   1.000
_cell.length_b   1.000
_cell.length_c   1.000
_cell.angle_alpha   90.00
_cell.angle_beta   90.00
_cell.angle_gamma   90.00
#
_symmetry.space_group_name_H-M   'P 1'
#
loop_
_entity.id
_entity.type
_entity.pdbx_description
1 polymer ?
#
loop_
_entity_poly.entity_id
_entity_poly.type
_entity_poly.pdbx_seq_one_letter_code
_entity_poly.pdbx_strand_id
1 'polypeptide(L)'
;METIRDSAFGKLLRIFSGRRLLQYPEEIDHNTCDQCRKTQPQVRDEEAAELEETPVLGPLVGGFAAAPKGWTWSIWQLLWVSGLALGVLFFLLPETYAPNILCSRARRIRKITGNPNYMSESELELRQWNPNDVLFEALVRPFQLCFFEPVVFLMNLYISLIYGILYIWFEAFPIVFSEIHGFNSGETGLALLGIPVSTCCITIPLYFYWKLKYQAKYFDENWNITPEYQLPPACVGAFALPISMFGFGWAGNFESIHWIVPIIASMLFAFGGCMIFNSIFGKRIRMASKYARHDT
;
A
#
# COMPACT_ATOMS: atom_id res chain seq x y z
N MET A 1 -17.26 -6.36 19.32
CA MET A 1 -18.47 -7.23 19.31
C MET A 1 -19.36 -6.94 18.10
N GLU A 2 -19.48 -5.68 17.66
CA GLU A 2 -20.12 -5.32 16.38
C GLU A 2 -19.42 -5.94 15.16
N THR A 3 -18.08 -6.01 15.18
CA THR A 3 -17.25 -6.66 14.14
C THR A 3 -17.56 -8.15 13.92
N ILE A 4 -17.92 -8.90 14.97
CA ILE A 4 -18.28 -10.34 14.85
C ILE A 4 -19.70 -10.49 14.27
N ARG A 5 -20.59 -9.52 14.52
CA ARG A 5 -21.96 -9.47 13.98
C ARG A 5 -21.99 -9.23 12.48
N ASP A 6 -21.06 -8.41 11.97
CA ASP A 6 -21.03 -8.01 10.56
C ASP A 6 -20.20 -8.95 9.66
N SER A 7 -19.45 -9.89 10.25
CA SER A 7 -18.83 -11.00 9.52
C SER A 7 -19.86 -11.88 8.82
N ALA A 8 -19.46 -12.48 7.69
CA ALA A 8 -20.25 -13.49 6.98
C ALA A 8 -20.71 -14.61 7.93
N PHE A 9 -19.86 -15.02 8.87
CA PHE A 9 -20.17 -16.01 9.91
C PHE A 9 -21.27 -15.52 10.88
N GLY A 10 -21.20 -14.26 11.32
CA GLY A 10 -22.21 -13.64 12.18
C GLY A 10 -23.57 -13.49 11.49
N LYS A 11 -23.57 -13.10 10.21
CA LYS A 11 -24.79 -13.02 9.37
C LYS A 11 -25.41 -14.42 9.17
N LEU A 12 -24.60 -15.45 8.94
CA LEU A 12 -25.05 -16.85 8.84
C LEU A 12 -25.66 -17.36 10.15
N LEU A 13 -24.97 -17.19 11.27
CA LEU A 13 -25.50 -17.59 12.59
C LEU A 13 -26.81 -16.87 12.93
N ARG A 14 -26.97 -15.61 12.53
CA ARG A 14 -28.21 -14.86 12.75
C ARG A 14 -29.38 -15.41 11.93
N ILE A 15 -29.13 -15.84 10.69
CA ILE A 15 -30.13 -16.48 9.83
C ILE A 15 -30.54 -17.84 10.44
N PHE A 16 -29.57 -18.65 10.85
CA PHE A 16 -29.83 -19.94 11.50
C PHE A 16 -30.52 -19.82 12.86
N SER A 17 -30.26 -18.75 13.62
CA SER A 17 -30.87 -18.50 14.93
C SER A 17 -32.21 -17.75 14.88
N GLY A 18 -32.74 -17.41 13.70
CA GLY A 18 -33.98 -16.64 13.59
C GLY A 18 -33.91 -15.25 14.25
N ARG A 19 -32.76 -14.57 14.15
CA ARG A 19 -32.49 -13.23 14.71
C ARG A 19 -32.58 -13.09 16.25
N ARG A 20 -32.62 -14.20 17.01
CA ARG A 20 -32.54 -14.15 18.49
C ARG A 20 -31.13 -13.92 19.02
N LEU A 21 -30.11 -14.50 18.39
CA LEU A 21 -28.71 -14.28 18.76
C LEU A 21 -28.14 -13.07 18.00
N LEU A 22 -27.27 -12.31 18.69
CA LEU A 22 -26.48 -11.21 18.14
C LEU A 22 -27.31 -10.01 17.63
N GLN A 23 -28.33 -9.59 18.38
CA GLN A 23 -29.09 -8.36 18.12
C GLN A 23 -28.21 -7.12 18.24
N TYR A 24 -28.35 -6.19 17.30
CA TYR A 24 -27.54 -4.98 17.29
C TYR A 24 -27.98 -4.00 18.39
N PRO A 25 -27.06 -3.17 18.94
CA PRO A 25 -27.41 -2.22 19.98
C PRO A 25 -28.51 -1.23 19.53
N GLU A 26 -28.53 -0.83 18.26
CA GLU A 26 -29.62 -0.01 17.70
C GLU A 26 -31.00 -0.70 17.60
N GLU A 27 -31.07 -2.04 17.74
CA GLU A 27 -32.35 -2.78 17.81
C GLU A 27 -32.87 -2.90 19.26
N ILE A 28 -32.03 -2.59 20.26
CA ILE A 28 -32.33 -2.76 21.69
C ILE A 28 -32.69 -1.42 22.34
N ASP A 29 -32.06 -0.31 21.94
CA ASP A 29 -32.32 1.03 22.49
C ASP A 29 -32.32 2.11 21.39
N HIS A 30 -33.39 2.91 21.35
CA HIS A 30 -33.61 3.94 20.31
C HIS A 30 -32.73 5.20 20.55
N ASN A 31 -32.22 5.40 21.76
CA ASN A 31 -31.38 6.56 22.12
C ASN A 31 -29.91 6.41 21.69
N THR A 32 -29.45 5.19 21.37
CA THR A 32 -28.08 4.93 20.92
C THR A 32 -27.79 5.51 19.53
N CYS A 33 -28.82 5.73 18.71
CA CYS A 33 -28.73 6.36 17.40
C CYS A 33 -28.14 7.79 17.45
N ASP A 34 -28.51 8.59 18.44
CA ASP A 34 -28.02 9.97 18.59
C ASP A 34 -26.58 10.04 19.08
N GLN A 35 -26.13 9.00 19.80
CA GLN A 35 -24.76 8.91 20.29
C GLN A 35 -23.80 8.46 19.18
N CYS A 36 -24.25 7.58 18.27
CA CYS A 36 -23.47 7.21 17.08
C CYS A 36 -23.32 8.34 16.04
N ARG A 37 -24.19 9.37 16.07
CA ARG A 37 -24.00 10.60 15.27
C ARG A 37 -22.71 11.35 15.63
N LYS A 38 -22.24 11.25 16.88
CA LYS A 38 -21.10 12.04 17.39
C LYS A 38 -19.74 11.35 17.24
N THR A 39 -19.72 10.04 17.00
CA THR A 39 -18.48 9.25 16.97
C THR A 39 -18.23 8.77 15.55
N GLN A 40 -17.77 9.66 14.68
CA GLN A 40 -17.18 9.26 13.41
C GLN A 40 -15.71 8.91 13.63
N PRO A 41 -15.27 7.66 13.43
CA PRO A 41 -13.85 7.35 13.41
C PRO A 41 -13.26 7.83 12.08
N GLN A 42 -12.29 8.75 12.14
CA GLN A 42 -11.41 9.05 11.03
C GLN A 42 -10.67 7.77 10.63
N VAL A 43 -10.91 7.29 9.41
CA VAL A 43 -10.16 6.18 8.83
C VAL A 43 -8.72 6.66 8.64
N ARG A 44 -7.80 6.08 9.40
CA ARG A 44 -6.37 6.31 9.25
C ARG A 44 -5.89 5.29 8.24
N ASP A 45 -5.71 5.73 7.00
CA ASP A 45 -5.15 4.93 5.91
C ASP A 45 -3.68 4.61 6.24
N GLU A 46 -3.45 3.56 7.03
CA GLU A 46 -2.14 3.14 7.52
C GLU A 46 -1.73 1.76 6.95
N GLU A 47 -2.37 1.33 5.85
CA GLU A 47 -2.23 -0.02 5.29
C GLU A 47 -1.65 -0.02 3.85
N ALA A 48 -0.74 0.92 3.56
CA ALA A 48 -0.08 1.00 2.24
C ALA A 48 1.40 0.62 2.25
N ALA A 49 2.00 0.39 3.42
CA ALA A 49 3.45 0.17 3.53
C ALA A 49 3.88 -1.30 3.44
N GLU A 50 3.00 -2.27 3.65
CA GLU A 50 3.39 -3.70 3.68
C GLU A 50 3.40 -4.38 2.29
N LEU A 51 2.82 -3.76 1.26
CA LEU A 51 2.67 -4.40 -0.06
C LEU A 51 3.88 -4.26 -0.98
N GLU A 52 4.93 -3.53 -0.59
CA GLU A 52 6.11 -3.32 -1.44
C GLU A 52 7.16 -4.45 -1.31
N GLU A 53 7.10 -5.27 -0.24
CA GLU A 53 8.12 -6.31 0.04
C GLU A 53 7.77 -7.72 -0.49
N THR A 54 6.55 -7.91 -0.99
CA THR A 54 6.10 -9.18 -1.57
C THR A 54 6.86 -9.66 -2.82
N PRO A 55 7.33 -8.80 -3.75
CA PRO A 55 7.97 -9.27 -4.97
C PRO A 55 9.40 -9.78 -4.77
N VAL A 56 10.04 -9.54 -3.62
CA VAL A 56 11.43 -9.99 -3.36
C VAL A 56 11.48 -11.36 -2.69
N LEU A 57 10.48 -11.69 -1.86
CA LEU A 57 10.35 -13.02 -1.26
C LEU A 57 9.95 -14.08 -2.30
N GLY A 58 9.25 -13.68 -3.36
CA GLY A 58 8.84 -14.57 -4.46
C GLY A 58 10.02 -15.29 -5.13
N PRO A 59 11.02 -14.59 -5.67
CA PRO A 59 12.21 -15.19 -6.27
C PRO A 59 13.03 -16.06 -5.31
N LEU A 60 13.07 -15.73 -4.02
CA LEU A 60 13.75 -16.55 -3.02
C LEU A 60 13.07 -17.93 -2.88
N VAL A 61 11.77 -17.92 -2.57
CA VAL A 61 11.01 -19.16 -2.37
C VAL A 61 10.96 -19.96 -3.67
N GLY A 62 10.74 -19.27 -4.80
CA GLY A 62 10.72 -19.86 -6.14
C GLY A 62 12.08 -20.43 -6.58
N GLY A 63 13.20 -19.77 -6.27
CA GLY A 63 14.54 -20.21 -6.65
C GLY A 63 14.98 -21.49 -5.93
N PHE A 64 14.72 -21.59 -4.62
CA PHE A 64 14.97 -22.81 -3.86
C PHE A 64 13.98 -23.94 -4.17
N ALA A 65 12.75 -23.60 -4.55
CA ALA A 65 11.72 -24.55 -4.95
C ALA A 65 11.97 -25.15 -6.35
N ALA A 66 12.44 -24.33 -7.29
CA ALA A 66 12.67 -24.74 -8.67
C ALA A 66 13.92 -25.60 -8.86
N ALA A 67 14.97 -25.39 -8.05
CA ALA A 67 16.23 -26.13 -8.16
C ALA A 67 16.09 -27.67 -8.02
N PRO A 68 15.33 -28.22 -7.05
CA PRO A 68 15.18 -29.66 -6.90
C PRO A 68 13.94 -30.27 -7.60
N LYS A 69 12.89 -29.49 -7.87
CA LYS A 69 11.57 -30.01 -8.30
C LYS A 69 11.05 -29.45 -9.62
N GLY A 70 11.81 -28.58 -10.29
CA GLY A 70 11.44 -27.95 -11.55
C GLY A 70 10.58 -26.69 -11.39
N TRP A 71 10.44 -25.95 -12.49
CA TRP A 71 9.80 -24.62 -12.51
C TRP A 71 8.31 -24.61 -12.14
N THR A 72 7.59 -25.73 -12.34
CA THR A 72 6.16 -25.84 -12.01
C THR A 72 5.90 -25.83 -10.50
N TRP A 73 6.88 -26.25 -9.70
CA TRP A 73 6.72 -26.33 -8.24
C TRP A 73 6.53 -24.95 -7.59
N SER A 74 7.15 -23.91 -8.15
CA SER A 74 6.99 -22.52 -7.70
C SER A 74 5.54 -22.02 -7.88
N ILE A 75 4.82 -22.49 -8.91
CA ILE A 75 3.42 -22.13 -9.17
C ILE A 75 2.50 -22.77 -8.13
N TRP A 76 2.76 -24.03 -7.76
CA TRP A 76 1.97 -24.73 -6.74
C TRP A 76 2.07 -24.09 -5.36
N GLN A 77 3.26 -23.61 -4.99
CA GLN A 77 3.46 -22.87 -3.74
C GLN A 77 2.67 -21.56 -3.72
N LEU A 78 2.69 -20.81 -4.83
CA LEU A 78 1.91 -19.59 -4.95
C LEU A 78 0.39 -19.87 -4.87
N LEU A 79 -0.08 -20.94 -5.51
CA LEU A 79 -1.48 -21.36 -5.45
C LEU A 79 -1.93 -21.66 -4.01
N TRP A 80 -1.12 -22.37 -3.23
CA TRP A 80 -1.46 -22.70 -1.85
C TRP A 80 -1.47 -21.46 -0.95
N VAL A 81 -0.48 -20.57 -1.07
CA VAL A 81 -0.43 -19.33 -0.28
C VAL A 81 -1.58 -18.41 -0.63
N SER A 82 -1.84 -18.15 -1.92
CA SER A 82 -2.96 -17.32 -2.37
C SER A 82 -4.31 -17.94 -2.05
N GLY A 83 -4.47 -19.26 -2.19
CA GLY A 83 -5.69 -19.98 -1.84
C GLY A 83 -5.99 -19.96 -0.35
N LEU A 84 -4.96 -20.14 0.49
CA LEU A 84 -5.09 -20.01 1.95
C LEU A 84 -5.43 -18.57 2.33
N ALA A 85 -4.73 -17.58 1.77
CA ALA A 85 -5.02 -16.17 2.01
C ALA A 85 -6.48 -15.84 1.63
N LEU A 86 -6.95 -16.28 0.46
CA LEU A 86 -8.34 -16.11 0.04
C LEU A 86 -9.31 -16.80 1.00
N GLY A 87 -9.03 -18.03 1.42
CA GLY A 87 -9.85 -18.75 2.39
C GLY A 87 -9.94 -18.03 3.73
N VAL A 88 -8.80 -17.57 4.25
CA VAL A 88 -8.73 -16.79 5.49
C VAL A 88 -9.48 -15.48 5.34
N LEU A 89 -9.25 -14.72 4.26
CA LEU A 89 -9.97 -13.48 3.97
C LEU A 89 -11.48 -13.71 3.88
N PHE A 90 -11.91 -14.79 3.22
CA PHE A 90 -13.33 -15.10 3.04
C PHE A 90 -14.03 -15.46 4.36
N PHE A 91 -13.37 -16.23 5.25
CA PHE A 91 -13.97 -16.68 6.50
C PHE A 91 -13.76 -15.73 7.68
N LEU A 92 -12.56 -15.13 7.80
CA LEU A 92 -12.18 -14.34 8.96
C LEU A 92 -12.39 -12.84 8.77
N LEU A 93 -12.37 -12.31 7.55
CA LEU A 93 -12.47 -10.86 7.36
C LEU A 93 -13.95 -10.43 7.45
N PRO A 94 -14.38 -9.76 8.55
CA PRO A 94 -15.66 -9.07 8.52
C PRO A 94 -15.59 -7.96 7.48
N GLU A 95 -16.75 -7.59 6.95
CA GLU A 95 -16.87 -6.42 6.09
C GLU A 95 -16.26 -5.20 6.82
N THR A 96 -15.07 -4.76 6.43
CA THR A 96 -14.27 -3.73 7.15
C THR A 96 -14.42 -2.35 6.49
N TYR A 97 -15.09 -2.28 5.35
CA TYR A 97 -15.30 -1.03 4.61
C TYR A 97 -16.33 -0.15 5.35
N ALA A 98 -15.81 0.78 6.16
CA ALA A 98 -16.60 1.68 7.01
C ALA A 98 -17.79 2.36 6.30
N PRO A 99 -17.69 2.85 5.05
CA PRO A 99 -18.81 3.52 4.38
C PRO A 99 -19.97 2.58 4.07
N ASN A 100 -19.70 1.30 3.78
CA ASN A 100 -20.75 0.31 3.50
C ASN A 100 -21.40 -0.23 4.78
N ILE A 101 -20.65 -0.33 5.87
CA ILE A 101 -21.21 -0.57 7.21
C ILE A 101 -22.16 0.57 7.58
N LEU A 102 -21.74 1.84 7.38
CA LEU A 102 -22.56 3.01 7.66
C LEU A 102 -23.84 3.06 6.81
N CYS A 103 -23.73 2.74 5.52
CA CYS A 103 -24.86 2.65 4.60
C CYS A 103 -25.85 1.54 5.01
N SER A 104 -25.33 0.35 5.34
CA SER A 104 -26.13 -0.78 5.84
C SER A 104 -26.85 -0.45 7.15
N ARG A 105 -26.18 0.29 8.05
CA ARG A 105 -26.76 0.77 9.30
C ARG A 105 -27.83 1.84 9.08
N ALA A 106 -27.58 2.82 8.22
CA ALA A 106 -28.56 3.84 7.85
C ALA A 106 -29.84 3.23 7.28
N ARG A 107 -29.72 2.21 6.40
CA ARG A 107 -30.87 1.44 5.89
C ARG A 107 -31.63 0.69 6.97
N ARG A 108 -30.94 0.16 7.98
CA ARG A 108 -31.57 -0.54 9.12
C ARG A 108 -32.39 0.44 9.97
N ILE A 109 -31.81 1.60 10.30
CA ILE A 109 -32.49 2.66 11.07
C ILE A 109 -33.72 3.18 10.31
N ARG A 110 -33.64 3.40 8.99
CA ARG A 110 -34.80 3.78 8.17
C ARG A 110 -35.98 2.80 8.30
N LYS A 111 -35.70 1.50 8.34
CA LYS A 111 -36.74 0.46 8.45
C LYS A 111 -37.39 0.43 9.84
N ILE A 112 -36.66 0.78 10.89
CA ILE A 112 -37.15 0.76 12.28
C ILE A 112 -37.93 2.05 12.60
N THR A 113 -37.37 3.21 12.26
CA THR A 113 -37.94 4.51 12.62
C THR A 113 -38.96 5.03 11.60
N GLY A 114 -39.01 4.46 10.38
CA GLY A 114 -39.93 4.88 9.32
C GLY A 114 -39.62 6.28 8.73
N ASN A 115 -38.54 6.92 9.17
CA ASN A 115 -38.15 8.26 8.74
C ASN A 115 -37.09 8.18 7.62
N PRO A 116 -37.35 8.74 6.42
CA PRO A 116 -36.41 8.69 5.29
C PRO A 116 -35.17 9.58 5.46
N ASN A 117 -35.14 10.47 6.45
CA ASN A 117 -34.08 11.47 6.63
C ASN A 117 -32.77 10.92 7.20
N TYR A 118 -32.73 9.67 7.68
CA TYR A 118 -31.48 9.03 8.10
C TYR A 118 -30.68 8.59 6.86
N MET A 119 -29.60 9.29 6.52
CA MET A 119 -28.76 9.00 5.35
C MET A 119 -27.29 8.97 5.78
N SER A 120 -26.50 8.05 5.22
CA SER A 120 -25.04 8.06 5.42
C SER A 120 -24.42 9.14 4.53
N GLU A 121 -23.27 9.70 4.94
CA GLU A 121 -22.51 10.65 4.10
C GLU A 121 -22.22 10.08 2.72
N SER A 122 -21.84 8.79 2.66
CA SER A 122 -21.64 8.07 1.40
C SER A 122 -22.88 8.00 0.52
N GLU A 123 -24.10 7.92 1.07
CA GLU A 123 -25.34 7.97 0.29
C GLU A 123 -25.68 9.39 -0.15
N LEU A 124 -25.28 10.40 0.63
CA LEU A 124 -25.48 11.82 0.32
C LEU A 124 -24.56 12.26 -0.83
N GLU A 125 -23.30 11.85 -0.77
CA GLU A 125 -22.30 12.03 -1.82
C GLU A 125 -22.74 11.31 -3.11
N LEU A 126 -23.13 10.02 -3.04
CA LEU A 126 -23.61 9.31 -4.24
C LEU A 126 -24.88 9.91 -4.85
N ARG A 127 -25.76 10.51 -4.04
CA ARG A 127 -27.00 11.11 -4.53
C ARG A 127 -26.79 12.43 -5.26
N GLN A 128 -25.69 13.13 -4.95
CA GLN A 128 -25.33 14.39 -5.60
C GLN A 128 -24.71 14.18 -6.99
N TRP A 129 -24.21 12.98 -7.29
CA TRP A 129 -23.43 12.71 -8.50
C TRP A 129 -24.14 11.70 -9.42
N ASN A 130 -24.22 11.98 -10.71
CA ASN A 130 -24.66 10.95 -11.66
C ASN A 130 -23.59 9.85 -11.74
N PRO A 131 -23.97 8.57 -11.92
CA PRO A 131 -23.00 7.48 -12.03
C PRO A 131 -22.02 7.66 -13.21
N ASN A 132 -22.45 8.34 -14.27
CA ASN A 132 -21.58 8.68 -15.40
C ASN A 132 -20.56 9.77 -15.05
N ASP A 133 -20.94 10.72 -14.19
CA ASP A 133 -20.05 11.80 -13.74
C ASP A 133 -19.00 11.25 -12.78
N VAL A 134 -19.36 10.30 -11.91
CA VAL A 134 -18.40 9.59 -11.04
C VAL A 134 -17.39 8.79 -11.86
N LEU A 135 -17.83 8.11 -12.92
CA LEU A 135 -16.93 7.34 -13.79
C LEU A 135 -16.00 8.25 -14.58
N PHE A 136 -16.55 9.36 -15.11
CA PHE A 136 -15.75 10.37 -15.80
C PHE A 136 -14.72 11.00 -14.86
N GLU A 137 -15.13 11.35 -13.65
CA GLU A 137 -14.25 11.89 -12.62
C GLU A 137 -13.15 10.88 -12.23
N ALA A 138 -13.50 9.63 -12.00
CA ALA A 138 -12.54 8.60 -11.59
C ALA A 138 -11.53 8.25 -12.69
N LEU A 139 -11.93 8.29 -13.97
CA LEU A 139 -11.07 7.91 -15.10
C LEU A 139 -10.34 9.10 -15.71
N VAL A 140 -11.02 10.22 -15.94
CA VAL A 140 -10.49 11.34 -16.73
C VAL A 140 -9.72 12.33 -15.84
N ARG A 141 -10.17 12.56 -14.60
CA ARG A 141 -9.51 13.51 -13.69
C ARG A 141 -8.05 13.13 -13.43
N PRO A 142 -7.66 11.86 -13.17
CA PRO A 142 -6.25 11.50 -13.00
C PRO A 142 -5.38 11.82 -14.21
N PHE A 143 -5.88 11.59 -15.43
CA PHE A 143 -5.14 11.95 -16.65
C PHE A 143 -5.05 13.47 -16.82
N GLN A 144 -6.13 14.20 -16.52
CA GLN A 144 -6.10 15.66 -16.55
C GLN A 144 -5.08 16.21 -15.55
N LEU A 145 -5.08 15.78 -14.29
CA LEU A 145 -4.06 16.21 -13.32
C LEU A 145 -2.65 15.82 -13.77
N CYS A 146 -2.49 14.66 -14.39
CA CYS A 146 -1.18 14.20 -14.87
C CYS A 146 -0.59 15.10 -15.98
N PHE A 147 -1.41 15.56 -16.92
CA PHE A 147 -0.94 16.33 -18.07
C PHE A 147 -1.06 17.86 -17.90
N PHE A 148 -2.06 18.35 -17.16
CA PHE A 148 -2.30 19.79 -17.00
C PHE A 148 -1.56 20.40 -15.81
N GLU A 149 -1.20 19.60 -14.79
CA GLU A 149 -0.35 20.09 -13.70
C GLU A 149 1.13 19.77 -13.97
N PRO A 150 1.97 20.76 -14.33
CA PRO A 150 3.34 20.51 -14.74
C PRO A 150 4.20 19.87 -13.64
N VAL A 151 3.88 20.15 -12.36
CA VAL A 151 4.59 19.57 -11.22
C VAL A 151 4.30 18.07 -11.10
N VAL A 152 3.05 17.65 -11.29
CA VAL A 152 2.66 16.22 -11.23
C VAL A 152 3.24 15.47 -12.42
N PHE A 153 3.20 16.08 -13.60
CA PHE A 153 3.81 15.53 -14.82
C PHE A 153 5.30 15.22 -14.62
N LEU A 154 6.09 16.19 -14.14
CA LEU A 154 7.53 16.02 -13.91
C LEU A 154 7.83 14.93 -12.87
N MET A 155 7.03 14.84 -11.81
CA MET A 155 7.18 13.80 -10.79
C MET A 155 6.87 12.40 -11.33
N ASN A 156 5.82 12.27 -12.15
CA ASN A 156 5.46 11.01 -12.79
C ASN A 156 6.52 10.57 -13.81
N LEU A 157 7.06 11.51 -14.60
CA LEU A 157 8.16 11.24 -15.53
C LEU A 157 9.41 10.77 -14.78
N TYR A 158 9.75 11.41 -13.66
CA TYR A 158 10.89 11.01 -12.82
C TYR A 158 10.71 9.61 -12.22
N ILE A 159 9.53 9.31 -11.66
CA ILE A 159 9.21 7.97 -11.16
C ILE A 159 9.27 6.93 -12.27
N SER A 160 8.72 7.23 -13.45
CA SER A 160 8.74 6.32 -14.59
C SER A 160 10.17 5.97 -15.01
N LEU A 161 11.07 6.95 -15.02
CA LEU A 161 12.49 6.72 -15.30
C LEU A 161 13.13 5.79 -14.26
N ILE A 162 12.86 6.02 -12.97
CA ILE A 162 13.40 5.17 -11.89
C ILE A 162 12.86 3.74 -11.99
N TYR A 163 11.56 3.57 -12.25
CA TYR A 163 10.99 2.23 -12.48
C TYR A 163 11.61 1.54 -13.68
N GLY A 164 11.82 2.26 -14.78
CA GLY A 164 12.51 1.71 -15.95
C GLY A 164 13.90 1.18 -15.61
N ILE A 165 14.68 1.96 -14.85
CA ILE A 165 16.01 1.54 -14.37
C ILE A 165 15.90 0.32 -13.46
N LEU A 166 14.93 0.31 -12.53
CA LEU A 166 14.71 -0.79 -11.59
C LEU A 166 14.39 -2.11 -12.30
N TYR A 167 13.54 -2.09 -13.34
CA TYR A 167 13.21 -3.30 -14.09
C TYR A 167 14.38 -3.82 -14.92
N ILE A 168 15.14 -2.92 -15.56
CA ILE A 168 16.36 -3.31 -16.29
C ILE A 168 17.40 -3.88 -15.32
N TRP A 169 17.51 -3.29 -14.13
CA TRP A 169 18.41 -3.77 -13.09
C TRP A 169 18.04 -5.16 -12.57
N PHE A 170 16.74 -5.48 -12.44
CA PHE A 170 16.29 -6.82 -12.06
C PHE A 170 16.69 -7.90 -13.07
N GLU A 171 16.76 -7.58 -14.36
CA GLU A 171 17.27 -8.50 -15.40
C GLU A 171 18.80 -8.62 -15.34
N ALA A 172 19.51 -7.54 -15.03
CA ALA A 172 20.97 -7.57 -14.87
C ALA A 172 21.42 -8.35 -13.63
N PHE A 173 20.60 -8.42 -12.59
CA PHE A 173 20.91 -9.09 -11.33
C PHE A 173 21.27 -10.58 -11.49
N PRO A 174 20.40 -11.44 -12.06
CA PRO A 174 20.74 -12.85 -12.26
C PRO A 174 21.92 -13.06 -13.20
N ILE A 175 22.16 -12.18 -14.17
CA ILE A 175 23.33 -12.27 -15.07
C ILE A 175 24.63 -12.15 -14.27
N VAL A 176 24.74 -11.15 -13.38
CA VAL A 176 25.93 -10.94 -12.56
C VAL A 176 26.17 -12.11 -11.60
N PHE A 177 25.13 -12.56 -10.89
CA PHE A 177 25.32 -13.61 -9.88
C PHE A 177 25.44 -15.02 -10.48
N SER A 178 24.71 -15.33 -11.55
CA SER A 178 24.71 -16.66 -12.16
C SER A 178 25.85 -16.85 -13.16
N GLU A 179 26.13 -15.88 -14.04
CA GLU A 179 27.14 -16.05 -15.09
C GLU A 179 28.57 -15.72 -14.60
N ILE A 180 28.73 -14.69 -13.78
CA ILE A 180 30.06 -14.21 -13.36
C ILE A 180 30.51 -14.84 -12.05
N HIS A 181 29.62 -14.89 -11.04
CA HIS A 181 29.94 -15.50 -9.74
C HIS A 181 29.57 -16.98 -9.62
N GLY A 182 28.92 -17.56 -10.64
CA GLY A 182 28.60 -18.99 -10.70
C GLY A 182 27.58 -19.46 -9.65
N PHE A 183 26.71 -18.57 -9.15
CA PHE A 183 25.72 -18.92 -8.12
C PHE A 183 24.63 -19.84 -8.68
N ASN A 184 24.14 -20.74 -7.82
CA ASN A 184 22.97 -21.55 -8.11
C ASN A 184 21.67 -20.68 -8.12
N SER A 185 20.58 -21.18 -8.70
CA SER A 185 19.31 -20.43 -8.79
C SER A 185 18.76 -20.04 -7.42
N GLY A 186 18.94 -20.89 -6.39
CA GLY A 186 18.57 -20.57 -5.00
C GLY A 186 19.45 -19.50 -4.37
N GLU A 187 20.77 -19.55 -4.60
CA GLU A 187 21.75 -18.58 -4.07
C GLU A 187 21.55 -17.19 -4.71
N THR A 188 21.21 -17.14 -5.99
CA THR A 188 20.83 -15.90 -6.69
C THR A 188 19.57 -15.28 -6.06
N GLY A 189 18.58 -16.11 -5.72
CA GLY A 189 17.40 -15.67 -4.96
C GLY A 189 17.74 -15.18 -3.55
N LEU A 190 18.78 -15.75 -2.92
CA LEU A 190 19.26 -15.33 -1.62
C LEU A 190 19.97 -13.97 -1.67
N ALA A 191 20.69 -13.67 -2.75
CA ALA A 191 21.33 -12.38 -2.94
C ALA A 191 20.31 -11.22 -3.01
N LEU A 192 19.08 -11.48 -3.48
CA LEU A 192 17.97 -10.51 -3.49
C LEU A 192 17.48 -10.12 -2.08
N LEU A 193 17.78 -10.91 -1.04
CA LEU A 193 17.42 -10.57 0.35
C LEU A 193 18.10 -9.31 0.86
N GLY A 194 19.15 -8.81 0.19
CA GLY A 194 19.73 -7.51 0.50
C GLY A 194 18.70 -6.37 0.46
N ILE A 195 17.72 -6.44 -0.44
CA ILE A 195 16.68 -5.41 -0.62
C ILE A 195 15.76 -5.30 0.62
N PRO A 196 15.06 -6.36 1.06
CA PRO A 196 14.20 -6.28 2.25
C PRO A 196 15.02 -6.03 3.52
N VAL A 197 16.23 -6.58 3.63
CA VAL A 197 17.10 -6.32 4.79
C VAL A 197 17.48 -4.84 4.87
N SER A 198 17.85 -4.21 3.75
CA SER A 198 18.11 -2.76 3.70
C SER A 198 16.87 -1.94 4.07
N THR A 199 15.70 -2.33 3.54
CA THR A 199 14.45 -1.63 3.78
C THR A 199 14.06 -1.69 5.25
N CYS A 200 14.01 -2.89 5.83
CA CYS A 200 13.65 -3.11 7.22
C CYS A 200 14.66 -2.53 8.23
N CYS A 201 15.96 -2.73 8.00
CA CYS A 201 16.98 -2.38 9.00
C CYS A 201 17.51 -0.94 8.86
N ILE A 202 17.46 -0.35 7.66
CA ILE A 202 18.05 0.98 7.39
C ILE A 202 16.96 1.99 7.02
N THR A 203 16.16 1.68 6.00
CA THR A 203 15.25 2.66 5.41
C THR A 203 14.09 3.03 6.32
N ILE A 204 13.38 2.03 6.85
CA ILE A 204 12.26 2.22 7.78
C ILE A 204 12.68 3.05 9.01
N PRO A 205 13.68 2.64 9.81
CA PRO A 205 14.04 3.38 11.01
C PRO A 205 14.54 4.80 10.71
N LEU A 206 15.29 4.99 9.62
CA LEU A 206 15.76 6.32 9.24
C LEU A 206 14.60 7.22 8.78
N TYR A 207 13.66 6.67 8.03
CA TYR A 207 12.47 7.41 7.58
C TYR A 207 11.56 7.78 8.76
N PHE A 208 11.31 6.86 9.68
CA PHE A 208 10.55 7.14 10.91
C PHE A 208 11.26 8.16 11.80
N TYR A 209 12.59 8.05 11.95
CA TYR A 209 13.38 9.06 12.66
C TYR A 209 13.24 10.44 12.03
N TRP A 210 13.31 10.51 10.70
CA TRP A 210 13.14 11.76 9.97
C TRP A 210 11.72 12.34 10.14
N LYS A 211 10.68 11.50 10.07
CA LYS A 211 9.30 11.94 10.35
C LYS A 211 9.13 12.46 11.78
N LEU A 212 9.61 11.72 12.78
CA LEU A 212 9.44 12.08 14.18
C LEU A 212 10.22 13.33 14.58
N LYS A 213 11.42 13.53 14.02
CA LYS A 213 12.29 14.64 14.42
C LYS A 213 12.12 15.90 13.57
N TYR A 214 11.95 15.74 12.27
CA TYR A 214 11.84 16.88 11.34
C TYR A 214 10.38 17.17 11.01
N GLN A 215 9.61 16.18 10.55
CA GLN A 215 8.23 16.42 10.11
C GLN A 215 7.31 16.82 11.26
N ALA A 216 7.52 16.28 12.47
CA ALA A 216 6.75 16.65 13.66
C ALA A 216 6.86 18.14 14.04
N LYS A 217 7.95 18.82 13.63
CA LYS A 217 8.21 20.23 13.96
C LYS A 217 7.48 21.21 13.04
N TYR A 218 7.00 20.75 11.88
CA TYR A 218 6.35 21.57 10.86
C TYR A 218 4.84 21.31 10.76
N PHE A 219 4.23 20.73 11.78
CA PHE A 219 2.77 20.70 11.89
C PHE A 219 2.27 22.09 12.27
N ASP A 220 1.43 22.67 11.41
CA ASP A 220 0.67 23.87 11.76
C ASP A 220 -0.38 23.57 12.83
N GLU A 221 -0.92 24.62 13.45
CA GLU A 221 -1.99 24.57 14.47
C GLU A 221 -3.24 23.80 13.98
N ASN A 222 -3.40 23.68 12.65
CA ASN A 222 -4.47 22.93 11.97
C ASN A 222 -4.07 21.50 11.51
N TRP A 223 -2.99 20.93 12.04
CA TRP A 223 -2.46 19.60 11.66
C TRP A 223 -2.13 19.42 10.17
N ASN A 224 -1.96 20.53 9.44
CA ASN A 224 -1.65 20.49 8.02
C ASN A 224 -0.13 20.57 7.81
N ILE A 225 0.40 19.77 6.89
CA ILE A 225 1.82 19.81 6.50
C ILE A 225 1.87 20.21 5.03
N THR A 226 2.65 21.23 4.72
CA THR A 226 2.92 21.65 3.34
C THR A 226 3.59 20.51 2.56
N PRO A 227 3.08 20.18 1.36
CA PRO A 227 3.54 19.01 0.60
C PRO A 227 5.03 19.07 0.22
N GLU A 228 5.64 20.25 0.23
CA GLU A 228 7.05 20.50 -0.09
C GLU A 228 8.00 19.92 0.97
N TYR A 229 7.59 19.89 2.24
CA TYR A 229 8.43 19.36 3.32
C TYR A 229 8.60 17.83 3.25
N GLN A 230 7.87 17.15 2.36
CA GLN A 230 8.01 15.71 2.13
C GLN A 230 9.06 15.34 1.08
N LEU A 231 9.55 16.33 0.33
CA LEU A 231 10.54 16.15 -0.74
C LEU A 231 12.00 15.91 -0.28
N PRO A 232 12.49 16.41 0.87
CA PRO A 232 13.91 16.27 1.25
C PRO A 232 14.48 14.84 1.23
N PRO A 233 13.76 13.79 1.67
CA PRO A 233 14.27 12.41 1.56
C PRO A 233 14.46 11.95 0.10
N ALA A 234 13.64 12.43 -0.84
CA ALA A 234 13.82 12.14 -2.25
C ALA A 234 15.14 12.70 -2.80
N CYS A 235 15.60 13.86 -2.31
CA CYS A 235 16.90 14.42 -2.70
C CYS A 235 18.05 13.53 -2.26
N VAL A 236 17.97 12.94 -1.07
CA VAL A 236 18.98 11.98 -0.57
C VAL A 236 18.97 10.72 -1.43
N GLY A 237 17.78 10.18 -1.73
CA GLY A 237 17.64 9.03 -2.62
C GLY A 237 18.16 9.29 -4.04
N ALA A 238 18.00 10.51 -4.55
CA ALA A 238 18.44 10.89 -5.90
C ALA A 238 19.96 10.80 -6.08
N PHE A 239 20.75 11.01 -5.02
CA PHE A 239 22.20 10.78 -5.05
C PHE A 239 22.57 9.32 -4.76
N ALA A 240 21.82 8.64 -3.89
CA ALA A 240 22.10 7.24 -3.55
C ALA A 240 21.89 6.29 -4.75
N LEU A 241 20.87 6.53 -5.59
CA LEU A 241 20.59 5.71 -6.78
C LEU A 241 21.76 5.63 -7.77
N PRO A 242 22.31 6.72 -8.34
CA PRO A 242 23.41 6.63 -9.28
C PRO A 242 24.68 6.04 -8.65
N ILE A 243 24.95 6.32 -7.36
CA ILE A 243 26.08 5.72 -6.63
C ILE A 243 25.91 4.21 -6.55
N SER A 244 24.71 3.73 -6.21
CA SER A 244 24.42 2.30 -6.15
C SER A 244 24.51 1.61 -7.51
N MET A 245 24.02 2.24 -8.58
CA MET A 245 24.09 1.70 -9.94
C MET A 245 25.53 1.62 -10.45
N PHE A 246 26.33 2.67 -10.22
CA PHE A 246 27.75 2.64 -10.58
C PHE A 246 28.51 1.59 -9.76
N GLY A 247 28.23 1.51 -8.46
CA GLY A 247 28.81 0.50 -7.57
C GLY A 247 28.45 -0.93 -8.00
N PHE A 248 27.19 -1.17 -8.39
CA PHE A 248 26.72 -2.48 -8.87
C PHE A 248 27.35 -2.84 -10.22
N GLY A 249 27.37 -1.91 -11.19
CA GLY A 249 27.97 -2.15 -12.51
C GLY A 249 29.48 -2.37 -12.44
N TRP A 250 30.18 -1.63 -11.58
CA TRP A 250 31.60 -1.84 -11.34
C TRP A 250 31.86 -3.18 -10.64
N ALA A 251 31.19 -3.43 -9.51
CA ALA A 251 31.43 -4.63 -8.72
C ALA A 251 30.98 -5.92 -9.41
N GLY A 252 29.97 -5.85 -10.27
CA GLY A 252 29.43 -6.99 -11.00
C GLY A 252 30.27 -7.45 -12.19
N ASN A 253 31.14 -6.59 -12.75
CA ASN A 253 31.92 -6.94 -13.95
C ASN A 253 33.21 -7.73 -13.64
N PHE A 254 33.67 -7.73 -12.39
CA PHE A 254 34.93 -8.36 -12.02
C PHE A 254 34.69 -9.59 -11.13
N GLU A 255 35.04 -10.77 -11.66
CA GLU A 255 35.04 -12.03 -10.91
C GLU A 255 35.96 -11.98 -9.67
N SER A 256 37.00 -11.15 -9.71
CA SER A 256 37.93 -10.95 -8.59
C SER A 256 37.32 -10.22 -7.38
N ILE A 257 36.17 -9.56 -7.53
CA ILE A 257 35.52 -8.83 -6.44
C ILE A 257 34.60 -9.78 -5.67
N HIS A 258 34.65 -9.71 -4.34
CA HIS A 258 33.80 -10.54 -3.49
C HIS A 258 32.32 -10.22 -3.74
N TRP A 259 31.50 -11.26 -3.92
CA TRP A 259 30.04 -11.21 -4.19
C TRP A 259 29.21 -10.35 -3.21
N ILE A 260 29.77 -10.00 -2.05
CA ILE A 260 29.14 -9.12 -1.06
C ILE A 260 29.05 -7.67 -1.55
N VAL A 261 29.99 -7.21 -2.38
CA VAL A 261 30.04 -5.81 -2.83
C VAL A 261 28.84 -5.47 -3.73
N PRO A 262 28.47 -6.28 -4.74
CA PRO A 262 27.23 -6.11 -5.48
C PRO A 262 25.97 -6.18 -4.59
N ILE A 263 25.98 -7.02 -3.54
CA ILE A 263 24.85 -7.08 -2.58
C ILE A 263 24.73 -5.77 -1.80
N ILE A 264 25.82 -5.22 -1.28
CA ILE A 264 25.80 -3.92 -0.58
C ILE A 264 25.34 -2.80 -1.53
N ALA A 265 25.75 -2.83 -2.80
CA ALA A 265 25.26 -1.88 -3.80
C ALA A 265 23.73 -2.03 -4.00
N SER A 266 23.21 -3.26 -4.04
CA SER A 266 21.76 -3.52 -4.10
C SER A 266 21.00 -2.99 -2.87
N MET A 267 21.61 -3.06 -1.68
CA MET A 267 21.04 -2.51 -0.46
C MET A 267 20.91 -0.98 -0.54
N LEU A 268 21.93 -0.31 -1.08
CA LEU A 268 21.92 1.14 -1.28
C LEU A 268 20.91 1.57 -2.36
N PHE A 269 20.72 0.75 -3.40
CA PHE A 269 19.68 0.97 -4.40
C PHE A 269 18.28 0.91 -3.79
N ALA A 270 18.00 -0.13 -3.00
CA ALA A 270 16.73 -0.28 -2.27
C ALA A 270 16.45 0.93 -1.36
N PHE A 271 17.47 1.38 -0.62
CA PHE A 271 17.39 2.56 0.22
C PHE A 271 17.01 3.82 -0.56
N GLY A 272 17.72 4.10 -1.67
CA GLY A 272 17.45 5.27 -2.51
C GLY A 272 16.08 5.23 -3.16
N GLY A 273 15.69 4.06 -3.68
CA GLY A 273 14.39 3.82 -4.30
C GLY A 273 13.24 4.04 -3.33
N CYS A 274 13.26 3.36 -2.18
CA CYS A 274 12.22 3.49 -1.16
C CYS A 274 12.08 4.92 -0.64
N MET A 275 13.19 5.67 -0.45
CA MET A 275 13.10 7.08 -0.04
C MET A 275 12.38 7.95 -1.08
N ILE A 276 12.70 7.78 -2.37
CA ILE A 276 12.06 8.53 -3.45
C ILE A 276 10.57 8.17 -3.56
N PHE A 277 10.25 6.87 -3.56
CA PHE A 277 8.86 6.40 -3.66
C PHE A 277 8.00 6.92 -2.53
N ASN A 278 8.46 6.77 -1.28
CA ASN A 278 7.73 7.24 -0.11
C ASN A 278 7.51 8.76 -0.11
N SER A 279 8.54 9.54 -0.48
CA SER A 279 8.46 10.99 -0.55
C SER A 279 7.48 11.48 -1.62
N ILE A 280 7.52 10.90 -2.82
CA ILE A 280 6.63 11.35 -3.90
C ILE A 280 5.19 10.89 -3.65
N PHE A 281 5.01 9.66 -3.15
CA PHE A 281 3.69 9.16 -2.79
C PHE A 281 3.02 10.04 -1.73
N GLY A 282 3.76 10.36 -0.67
CA GLY A 282 3.29 11.28 0.37
C GLY A 282 2.94 12.67 -0.19
N LYS A 283 3.80 13.22 -1.07
CA LYS A 283 3.54 14.51 -1.72
C LYS A 283 2.24 14.47 -2.54
N ARG A 284 2.02 13.42 -3.34
CA ARG A 284 0.79 13.27 -4.14
C ARG A 284 -0.47 13.20 -3.29
N ILE A 285 -0.46 12.43 -2.20
CA ILE A 285 -1.61 12.33 -1.29
C ILE A 285 -1.97 13.71 -0.72
N ARG A 286 -0.97 14.48 -0.28
CA ARG A 286 -1.21 15.83 0.27
C ARG A 286 -1.65 16.83 -0.79
N MET A 287 -1.19 16.70 -2.04
CA MET A 287 -1.67 17.53 -3.14
C MET A 287 -3.14 17.20 -3.45
N ALA A 288 -3.52 15.93 -3.52
CA ALA A 288 -4.90 15.51 -3.74
C ALA A 288 -5.86 16.05 -2.66
N SER A 289 -5.46 16.01 -1.38
CA SER A 289 -6.27 16.57 -0.28
C SER A 289 -6.34 18.10 -0.26
N LYS A 290 -5.44 18.79 -0.96
CA LYS A 290 -5.49 20.24 -1.16
C LYS A 290 -6.48 20.60 -2.27
N TYR A 291 -6.47 19.85 -3.39
CA TYR A 291 -7.42 20.04 -4.48
C TYR A 291 -8.85 19.72 -4.07
N ALA A 292 -9.08 18.64 -3.32
CA ALA A 292 -10.40 18.30 -2.82
C ALA A 292 -11.05 19.38 -1.92
N ARG A 293 -10.23 20.23 -1.28
CA ARG A 293 -10.71 21.35 -0.44
C ARG A 293 -11.02 22.63 -1.21
N HIS A 294 -10.58 22.75 -2.46
CA HIS A 294 -10.84 23.93 -3.29
C HIS A 294 -12.10 23.79 -4.14
N ASP A 295 -12.64 22.58 -4.28
CA ASP A 295 -13.87 22.29 -5.03
C ASP A 295 -15.16 22.32 -4.16
N THR A 296 -15.03 22.62 -2.86
CA THR A 296 -16.14 22.85 -1.90
C THR A 296 -16.22 24.31 -1.50
#